data_AF-A0A9R0F4K6-F1
#
_entry.id   AF-A0A9R0F4K6-F1
#
_cell.length_a   1.000
_cell.length_b   1.000
_cell.length_c   1.000
_cell.angle_alpha   90.00
_cell.angle_beta   90.00
_cell.angle_gamma   90.00
#
_symmetry.space_group_name_H-M   'P 1'
#
loop_
_entity.id
_entity.type
_entity.pdbx_description
1 polymer ?
#
loop_
_entity_poly.entity_id
_entity_poly.type
_entity_poly.pdbx_seq_one_letter_code
_entity_poly.pdbx_strand_id
1 'polypeptide(L)'
;MRVGGRLDNSEFLYNKKHPCLLQSTHQFTKLLFYFEHKRLMHAGPQLLLASIRESYWPIGGRNLAKACYHKCVLCRRMKGKVVAPIMGNLPQERLRPGYPFESTGVDYAGPILCASRQGRGCRLVKVYIAIFICFTTKAIHLELVGDLTSKSYLLALHRFIARRGKPVDIFSDNGTSFVGACNELSKFLKSTSSSLSEDAAKDGIRFHFIPAYTPHFGGLWEAGVKSTKYHLNRVLGNCNLTFEELYTALTKIEAVLNSRPLTPLSSDPADYSPLTPGHFLVGRPLTSLRQPDFSDCSANRLSRFQRIEQLRQHFWHRWSKEYIAELQLRTKWRSSKDALRVNTLVVIKEDNLPPLKWSLGRIVAVYPGKDGIARVADIKTSTGVVRRAFNRICPLPVSSD
;
A
#
# COMPACT_ATOMS: atom_id res chain seq x y z
N MET A 1 37.96 -39.33 14.15
CA MET A 1 38.88 -38.25 13.73
C MET A 1 38.52 -36.96 14.47
N ARG A 2 39.50 -36.24 15.01
CA ARG A 2 39.30 -35.00 15.79
C ARG A 2 40.08 -33.85 15.14
N VAL A 3 39.65 -32.62 15.40
CA VAL A 3 40.31 -31.43 14.85
C VAL A 3 41.56 -31.11 15.67
N GLY A 4 42.69 -30.89 15.00
CA GLY A 4 43.86 -30.25 15.60
C GLY A 4 43.64 -28.75 15.80
N GLY A 5 44.44 -28.08 16.63
CA GLY A 5 44.22 -26.68 16.91
C GLY A 5 45.39 -26.00 17.60
N ARG A 6 45.18 -24.73 17.97
CA ARG A 6 46.16 -23.90 18.69
C ARG A 6 45.80 -23.74 20.18
N LEU A 7 44.91 -24.59 20.70
CA LEU A 7 44.35 -24.48 22.05
C LEU A 7 45.03 -25.42 23.05
N ASP A 8 46.12 -26.08 22.68
CA ASP A 8 46.78 -27.10 23.51
C ASP A 8 47.26 -26.53 24.86
N ASN A 9 47.75 -25.27 24.84
CA ASN A 9 48.21 -24.54 26.03
C ASN A 9 47.08 -23.88 26.85
N SER A 10 45.81 -24.06 26.48
CA SER A 10 44.69 -23.52 27.26
C SER A 10 44.33 -24.41 28.46
N GLU A 11 43.57 -23.89 29.43
CA GLU A 11 43.07 -24.68 30.56
C GLU A 11 41.83 -25.54 30.22
N PHE A 12 41.37 -25.53 28.95
CA PHE A 12 40.18 -26.27 28.55
C PHE A 12 40.37 -27.80 28.57
N LEU A 13 39.28 -28.54 28.79
CA LEU A 13 39.28 -30.00 28.72
C LEU A 13 39.65 -30.50 27.32
N TYR A 14 40.24 -31.70 27.25
CA TYR A 14 40.72 -32.33 26.01
C TYR A 14 39.67 -32.34 24.87
N ASN A 15 38.41 -32.65 25.19
CA ASN A 15 37.33 -32.69 24.20
C ASN A 15 37.01 -31.32 23.58
N LYS A 16 37.23 -30.23 24.32
CA LYS A 16 37.02 -28.86 23.83
C LYS A 16 38.22 -28.35 23.01
N LYS A 17 39.43 -28.79 23.37
CA LYS A 17 40.65 -28.55 22.59
C LYS A 17 40.63 -29.28 21.25
N HIS A 18 40.16 -30.53 21.25
CA HIS A 18 40.14 -31.42 20.09
C HIS A 18 38.73 -31.98 19.82
N PRO A 19 37.78 -31.15 19.34
CA PRO A 19 36.41 -31.58 19.11
C PRO A 19 36.32 -32.67 18.04
N CYS A 20 35.34 -33.57 18.19
CA CYS A 20 35.06 -34.63 17.21
C CYS A 20 34.56 -34.05 15.89
N LEU A 21 35.11 -34.50 14.78
CA LEU A 21 34.65 -34.11 13.44
C LEU A 21 33.29 -34.75 13.15
N LEU A 22 32.34 -33.92 12.69
CA LEU A 22 31.03 -34.37 12.23
C LEU A 22 30.79 -33.93 10.80
N GLN A 23 30.30 -34.84 9.96
CA GLN A 23 29.94 -34.51 8.58
C GLN A 23 28.49 -34.00 8.52
N SER A 24 28.29 -32.79 7.99
CA SER A 24 26.94 -32.16 7.97
C SER A 24 25.87 -32.91 7.17
N THR A 25 26.26 -33.80 6.25
CA THR A 25 25.30 -34.61 5.48
C THR A 25 24.74 -35.78 6.29
N HIS A 26 25.45 -36.23 7.33
CA HIS A 26 25.10 -37.40 8.12
C HIS A 26 23.84 -37.16 8.98
N GLN A 27 22.98 -38.17 9.07
CA GLN A 27 21.68 -38.06 9.75
C GLN A 27 21.82 -37.71 11.23
N PHE A 28 22.79 -38.33 11.93
CA PHE A 28 23.08 -38.01 13.32
C PHE A 28 23.37 -36.51 13.53
N THR A 29 24.19 -35.92 12.66
CA THR A 29 24.54 -34.49 12.77
C THR A 29 23.34 -33.60 12.52
N LYS A 30 22.45 -33.96 11.58
CA LYS A 30 21.18 -33.25 11.36
C LYS A 30 20.27 -33.30 12.59
N LEU A 31 20.13 -34.49 13.20
CA LEU A 31 19.32 -34.68 14.40
C LEU A 31 19.90 -33.94 15.61
N LEU A 32 21.22 -33.95 15.77
CA LEU A 32 21.93 -33.19 16.80
C LEU A 32 21.63 -31.69 16.69
N PHE A 33 21.72 -31.13 15.48
CA PHE A 33 21.38 -29.72 15.25
C PHE A 33 19.91 -29.40 15.57
N TYR A 34 19.00 -30.33 15.24
CA TYR A 34 17.57 -30.15 15.53
C TYR A 34 17.25 -30.26 17.02
N PHE A 35 17.86 -31.22 17.72
CA PHE A 35 17.75 -31.37 19.17
C PHE A 35 18.28 -30.12 19.88
N GLU A 36 19.48 -29.68 19.53
CA GLU A 36 20.13 -28.54 20.15
C GLU A 36 19.37 -27.23 19.87
N HIS A 37 18.81 -27.08 18.67
CA HIS A 37 17.93 -25.97 18.32
C HIS A 37 16.67 -25.92 19.20
N LYS A 38 16.08 -27.06 19.55
CA LYS A 38 14.94 -27.12 20.49
C LYS A 38 15.36 -26.90 21.94
N ARG A 39 16.45 -27.51 22.38
CA ARG A 39 17.00 -27.37 23.73
C ARG A 39 17.31 -25.91 24.06
N LEU A 40 17.86 -25.18 23.10
CA LEU A 40 18.14 -23.74 23.19
C LEU A 40 16.94 -22.85 22.80
N MET A 41 15.71 -23.36 22.93
CA MET A 41 14.48 -22.59 22.72
C MET A 41 14.43 -21.84 21.38
N HIS A 42 14.73 -22.56 20.29
CA HIS A 42 14.72 -22.04 18.93
C HIS A 42 15.79 -20.98 18.63
N ALA A 43 16.96 -21.10 19.26
CA ALA A 43 18.13 -20.27 19.02
C ALA A 43 18.44 -20.06 17.53
N GLY A 44 18.84 -18.82 17.19
CA GLY A 44 19.24 -18.44 15.84
C GLY A 44 20.50 -19.19 15.35
N PRO A 45 20.80 -19.16 14.03
CA PRO A 45 21.86 -20.00 13.45
C PRO A 45 23.26 -19.81 14.05
N GLN A 46 23.58 -18.61 14.51
CA GLN A 46 24.90 -18.29 15.09
C GLN A 46 25.07 -18.92 16.48
N LEU A 47 24.09 -18.74 17.36
CA LEU A 47 24.09 -19.32 18.71
C LEU A 47 24.03 -20.85 18.65
N LEU A 48 23.19 -21.40 17.77
CA LEU A 48 23.10 -22.85 17.55
C LEU A 48 24.45 -23.44 17.14
N LEU A 49 25.14 -22.81 16.18
CA LEU A 49 26.46 -23.28 15.76
C LEU A 49 27.51 -23.14 16.86
N ALA A 50 27.48 -22.05 17.63
CA ALA A 50 28.41 -21.81 18.73
C ALA A 50 28.29 -22.91 19.80
N SER A 51 27.08 -23.24 20.22
CA SER A 51 26.85 -24.29 21.22
C SER A 51 27.30 -25.67 20.75
N ILE A 52 27.02 -26.04 19.50
CA ILE A 52 27.49 -27.32 18.94
C ILE A 52 29.03 -27.36 18.87
N ARG A 53 29.68 -26.22 18.61
CA ARG A 53 31.14 -26.09 18.56
C ARG A 53 31.85 -26.22 19.89
N GLU A 54 31.13 -26.19 21.00
CA GLU A 54 31.74 -26.46 22.31
C GLU A 54 32.16 -27.93 22.47
N SER A 55 31.48 -28.84 21.77
CA SER A 55 31.71 -30.29 21.89
C SER A 55 32.07 -30.98 20.56
N TYR A 56 31.67 -30.42 19.42
CA TYR A 56 31.83 -31.04 18.10
C TYR A 56 32.27 -30.05 17.03
N TRP A 57 32.93 -30.52 15.98
CA TRP A 57 33.29 -29.70 14.84
C TRP A 57 32.58 -30.16 13.55
N PRO A 58 31.40 -29.59 13.26
CA PRO A 58 30.64 -29.95 12.07
C PRO A 58 31.21 -29.29 10.80
N ILE A 59 31.67 -30.11 9.86
CA ILE A 59 32.09 -29.69 8.51
C ILE A 59 30.86 -29.18 7.76
N GLY A 60 30.86 -27.90 7.36
CA GLY A 60 29.67 -27.26 6.76
C GLY A 60 28.59 -26.84 7.77
N GLY A 61 28.89 -26.86 9.09
CA GLY A 61 27.92 -26.59 10.16
C GLY A 61 27.18 -25.26 10.07
N ARG A 62 27.78 -24.21 9.48
CA ARG A 62 27.09 -22.92 9.24
C ARG A 62 25.87 -23.07 8.34
N ASN A 63 26.00 -23.85 7.26
CA ASN A 63 24.89 -24.08 6.33
C ASN A 63 23.84 -24.98 6.96
N LEU A 64 24.27 -25.98 7.74
CA LEU A 64 23.36 -26.85 8.47
C LEU A 64 22.57 -26.10 9.56
N ALA A 65 23.20 -25.19 10.31
CA ALA A 65 22.52 -24.32 11.29
C ALA A 65 21.44 -23.45 10.63
N LYS A 66 21.79 -22.81 9.50
CA LYS A 66 20.83 -22.02 8.71
C LYS A 66 19.70 -22.89 8.19
N ALA A 67 19.99 -24.07 7.65
CA ALA A 67 19.00 -25.00 7.15
C ALA A 67 18.05 -25.49 8.26
N CYS A 68 18.57 -25.85 9.44
CA CYS A 68 17.79 -26.25 10.61
C CYS A 68 16.83 -25.13 11.03
N TYR A 69 17.33 -23.90 11.16
CA TYR A 69 16.51 -22.73 11.51
C TYR A 69 15.44 -22.42 10.45
N HIS A 70 15.77 -22.51 9.15
CA HIS A 70 14.84 -22.19 8.07
C HIS A 70 13.77 -23.27 7.82
N LYS A 71 14.07 -24.54 8.10
CA LYS A 71 13.11 -25.65 8.06
C LYS A 71 12.23 -25.72 9.30
N CYS A 72 12.58 -25.03 10.39
CA CYS A 72 11.79 -25.03 11.61
C CYS A 72 10.47 -24.25 11.44
N VAL A 73 9.35 -24.96 11.57
CA VAL A 73 8.00 -24.40 11.41
C VAL A 73 7.72 -23.31 12.44
N LEU A 74 8.12 -23.50 13.71
CA LEU A 74 7.93 -22.50 14.78
C LEU A 74 8.69 -21.21 14.48
N CYS A 75 9.97 -21.29 14.12
CA CYS A 75 10.77 -20.13 13.72
C CYS A 75 10.17 -19.43 12.49
N ARG A 76 9.67 -20.19 11.51
CA ARG A 76 9.05 -19.63 10.30
C ARG A 76 7.75 -18.87 10.63
N ARG A 77 6.89 -19.46 11.48
CA ARG A 77 5.65 -18.83 11.94
C ARG A 77 5.94 -17.53 12.68
N MET A 78 6.86 -17.56 13.64
CA MET A 78 7.24 -16.38 14.44
C MET A 78 7.86 -15.27 13.57
N LYS A 79 8.63 -15.62 12.54
CA LYS A 79 9.24 -14.64 11.63
C LYS A 79 8.24 -13.99 10.67
N GLY A 80 7.13 -14.66 10.34
CA GLY A 80 6.06 -14.11 9.50
C GLY A 80 6.50 -13.56 8.15
N LYS A 81 7.46 -14.22 7.49
CA LYS A 81 7.99 -13.77 6.19
C LYS A 81 6.95 -14.01 5.09
N VAL A 82 6.31 -12.93 4.67
CA VAL A 82 5.32 -12.92 3.57
C VAL A 82 5.99 -12.97 2.20
N VAL A 83 5.27 -13.49 1.20
CA VAL A 83 5.73 -13.48 -0.19
C VAL A 83 5.51 -12.10 -0.78
N ALA A 84 6.58 -11.52 -1.33
CA ALA A 84 6.54 -10.24 -2.03
C ALA A 84 6.65 -10.49 -3.55
N PRO A 85 5.52 -10.59 -4.28
CA PRO A 85 5.56 -10.72 -5.73
C PRO A 85 6.11 -9.44 -6.37
N ILE A 86 6.57 -9.53 -7.61
CA ILE A 86 7.01 -8.35 -8.38
C ILE A 86 5.87 -7.33 -8.41
N MET A 87 6.22 -6.06 -8.18
CA MET A 87 5.28 -4.94 -8.29
C MET A 87 4.66 -4.95 -9.69
N GLY A 88 3.35 -5.18 -9.76
CA GLY A 88 2.62 -5.13 -11.03
C GLY A 88 2.57 -3.75 -11.64
N ASN A 89 2.17 -3.71 -12.90
CA ASN A 89 2.14 -2.49 -13.69
C ASN A 89 1.11 -1.50 -13.12
N LEU A 90 1.41 -0.21 -13.28
CA LEU A 90 0.48 0.86 -12.92
C LEU A 90 -0.78 0.77 -13.80
N PRO A 91 -1.97 1.05 -13.24
CA PRO A 91 -3.21 1.09 -14.02
C PRO A 91 -3.14 2.21 -15.08
N GLN A 92 -3.82 2.02 -16.22
CA GLN A 92 -3.78 2.94 -17.37
C GLN A 92 -4.22 4.36 -16.98
N GLU A 93 -5.15 4.45 -16.04
CA GLU A 93 -5.70 5.67 -15.43
C GLU A 93 -4.64 6.51 -14.71
N ARG A 94 -3.48 5.93 -14.33
CA ARG A 94 -2.33 6.68 -13.79
C ARG A 94 -1.37 7.21 -14.85
N LEU A 95 -1.44 6.67 -16.07
CA LEU A 95 -0.49 6.96 -17.14
C LEU A 95 -1.09 7.90 -18.20
N ARG A 96 -2.42 7.99 -18.27
CA ARG A 96 -3.11 8.87 -19.21
C ARG A 96 -3.06 10.32 -18.70
N PRO A 97 -2.54 11.28 -19.50
CA PRO A 97 -2.70 12.70 -19.22
C PRO A 97 -4.19 13.05 -19.24
N GLY A 98 -4.67 13.72 -18.19
CA GLY A 98 -6.08 14.01 -17.96
C GLY A 98 -6.24 15.17 -17.00
N TYR A 99 -7.44 15.73 -16.88
CA TYR A 99 -7.64 16.82 -15.91
C TYR A 99 -7.59 16.28 -14.47
N PRO A 100 -7.17 17.09 -13.48
CA PRO A 100 -7.08 16.63 -12.11
C PRO A 100 -8.42 16.07 -11.64
N PHE A 101 -8.37 14.91 -10.99
CA PHE A 101 -9.52 14.15 -10.50
C PHE A 101 -10.43 13.52 -11.56
N GLU A 102 -10.03 13.45 -12.83
CA GLU A 102 -10.76 12.67 -13.86
C GLU A 102 -10.95 11.21 -13.43
N SER A 103 -9.89 10.59 -12.90
CA SER A 103 -9.96 9.32 -12.16
C SER A 103 -9.53 9.56 -10.72
N THR A 104 -10.41 9.26 -9.77
CA THR A 104 -10.18 9.50 -8.34
C THR A 104 -10.43 8.25 -7.50
N GLY A 105 -9.59 8.03 -6.51
CA GLY A 105 -9.85 7.05 -5.45
C GLY A 105 -10.48 7.75 -4.25
N VAL A 106 -11.43 7.11 -3.58
CA VAL A 106 -12.03 7.59 -2.34
C VAL A 106 -11.86 6.58 -1.21
N ASP A 107 -11.49 7.07 -0.03
CA ASP A 107 -11.36 6.29 1.19
C ASP A 107 -11.77 7.13 2.41
N TYR A 108 -12.15 6.47 3.50
CA TYR A 108 -12.45 7.12 4.77
C TYR A 108 -11.29 7.01 5.74
N ALA A 109 -10.87 8.13 6.31
CA ALA A 109 -9.99 8.17 7.46
C ALA A 109 -10.80 8.49 8.73
N GLY A 110 -10.70 7.63 9.74
CA GLY A 110 -11.32 7.88 11.04
C GLY A 110 -11.36 6.65 11.93
N PRO A 111 -12.07 6.73 13.07
CA PRO A 111 -12.75 7.93 13.59
C PRO A 111 -11.78 8.97 14.19
N ILE A 112 -12.14 10.24 14.11
CA ILE A 112 -11.51 11.38 14.81
C ILE A 112 -12.51 11.93 15.82
N LEU A 113 -12.03 12.36 16.98
CA LEU A 113 -12.89 12.97 18.00
C LEU A 113 -13.01 14.47 17.76
N CYS A 114 -14.23 14.96 17.68
CA CYS A 114 -14.58 16.36 17.50
C CYS A 114 -15.40 16.84 18.71
N ALA A 115 -15.10 18.02 19.24
CA ALA A 115 -15.90 18.65 20.28
C ALA A 115 -17.25 19.11 19.69
N SER A 116 -18.35 18.80 20.37
CA SER A 116 -19.69 19.22 19.94
C SER A 116 -19.91 20.74 20.06
N ARG A 117 -19.18 21.40 20.95
CA ARG A 117 -19.23 22.84 21.22
C ARG A 117 -17.93 23.29 21.90
N GLN A 118 -17.64 24.58 21.84
CA GLN A 118 -16.55 25.17 22.60
C GLN A 118 -16.87 25.17 24.12
N GLY A 119 -15.87 24.87 24.97
CA GLY A 119 -16.00 24.90 26.43
C GLY A 119 -15.65 23.60 27.16
N ARG A 120 -15.48 23.68 28.49
CA ARG A 120 -15.19 22.52 29.36
C ARG A 120 -16.40 21.58 29.45
N GLY A 121 -16.15 20.27 29.49
CA GLY A 121 -17.21 19.24 29.58
C GLY A 121 -18.02 19.03 28.30
N CYS A 122 -17.50 19.46 27.14
CA CYS A 122 -18.14 19.20 25.85
C CYS A 122 -18.12 17.72 25.49
N ARG A 123 -19.20 17.24 24.86
CA ARG A 123 -19.29 15.86 24.39
C ARG A 123 -18.42 15.69 23.15
N LEU A 124 -17.60 14.65 23.13
CA LEU A 124 -16.85 14.28 21.94
C LEU A 124 -17.71 13.42 21.03
N VAL A 125 -17.78 13.83 19.77
CA VAL A 125 -18.50 13.13 18.70
C VAL A 125 -17.48 12.57 17.73
N LYS A 126 -17.72 11.35 17.23
CA LYS A 126 -16.88 10.75 16.20
C LYS A 126 -17.22 11.36 14.86
N VAL A 127 -16.21 11.84 14.17
CA VAL A 127 -16.27 12.33 12.79
C VAL A 127 -15.27 11.57 11.93
N TYR A 128 -15.44 11.63 10.61
CA TYR A 128 -14.58 10.94 9.65
C TYR A 128 -14.17 11.92 8.55
N ILE A 129 -13.13 11.56 7.79
CA ILE A 129 -12.64 12.36 6.66
C ILE A 129 -12.79 11.51 5.41
N ALA A 130 -13.58 11.97 4.45
CA ALA A 130 -13.55 11.45 3.09
C ALA A 130 -12.31 12.01 2.37
N ILE A 131 -11.44 11.12 1.92
CA ILE A 131 -10.19 11.45 1.24
C ILE A 131 -10.34 11.07 -0.22
N PHE A 132 -10.35 12.08 -1.11
CA PHE A 132 -10.33 11.89 -2.55
C PHE A 132 -8.90 12.07 -3.06
N ILE A 133 -8.43 11.15 -3.90
CA ILE A 133 -7.05 11.16 -4.39
C ILE A 133 -7.06 11.00 -5.90
N CYS A 134 -6.53 12.01 -6.59
CA CYS A 134 -6.35 11.99 -8.04
C CYS A 134 -5.31 10.93 -8.43
N PHE A 135 -5.63 10.06 -9.38
CA PHE A 135 -4.71 9.02 -9.84
C PHE A 135 -3.57 9.58 -10.71
N THR A 136 -3.86 10.60 -11.50
CA THR A 136 -2.90 11.23 -12.43
C THR A 136 -1.90 12.13 -11.70
N THR A 137 -2.38 13.06 -10.87
CA THR A 137 -1.54 14.09 -10.24
C THR A 137 -1.19 13.80 -8.79
N LYS A 138 -1.79 12.75 -8.20
CA LYS A 138 -1.73 12.45 -6.76
C LYS A 138 -2.22 13.59 -5.85
N ALA A 139 -2.90 14.58 -6.40
CA ALA A 139 -3.59 15.60 -5.62
C ALA A 139 -4.57 14.96 -4.64
N ILE A 140 -4.63 15.51 -3.44
CA ILE A 140 -5.52 15.05 -2.37
C ILE A 140 -6.57 16.12 -2.14
N HIS A 141 -7.81 15.71 -1.92
CA HIS A 141 -8.88 16.55 -1.44
C HIS A 141 -9.53 15.93 -0.20
N LEU A 142 -9.71 16.72 0.85
CA LEU A 142 -10.15 16.27 2.16
C LEU A 142 -11.50 16.89 2.49
N GLU A 143 -12.46 16.04 2.84
CA GLU A 143 -13.80 16.44 3.23
C GLU A 143 -14.15 15.88 4.60
N LEU A 144 -14.49 16.75 5.56
CA LEU A 144 -14.98 16.32 6.87
C LEU A 144 -16.43 15.84 6.76
N VAL A 145 -16.74 14.70 7.36
CA VAL A 145 -18.09 14.13 7.43
C VAL A 145 -18.44 13.76 8.87
N GLY A 146 -19.72 13.93 9.22
CA GLY A 146 -20.22 13.61 10.56
C GLY A 146 -20.34 12.11 10.83
N ASP A 147 -20.64 11.31 9.80
CA ASP A 147 -20.84 9.87 9.92
C ASP A 147 -20.45 9.11 8.63
N LEU A 148 -20.53 7.79 8.70
CA LEU A 148 -20.28 6.88 7.57
C LEU A 148 -21.59 6.50 6.87
N THR A 149 -22.55 7.40 6.75
CA THR A 149 -23.79 7.12 5.99
C THR A 149 -23.65 7.50 4.52
N SER A 150 -24.46 6.88 3.66
CA SER A 150 -24.54 7.22 2.23
C SER A 150 -24.87 8.70 1.99
N LYS A 151 -25.74 9.29 2.85
CA LYS A 151 -26.13 10.70 2.76
C LYS A 151 -24.94 11.63 3.02
N SER A 152 -24.17 11.38 4.09
CA SER A 152 -22.97 12.16 4.38
C SER A 152 -21.90 12.03 3.30
N TYR A 153 -21.77 10.84 2.69
CA TYR A 153 -20.91 10.65 1.53
C TYR A 153 -21.36 11.48 0.33
N LEU A 154 -22.66 11.45 -0.02
CA LEU A 154 -23.18 12.24 -1.14
C LEU A 154 -22.92 13.73 -0.95
N LEU A 155 -23.14 14.26 0.25
CA LEU A 155 -22.84 15.65 0.56
C LEU A 155 -21.35 15.98 0.38
N ALA A 156 -20.44 15.08 0.81
CA ALA A 156 -19.01 15.23 0.59
C ALA A 156 -18.65 15.16 -0.90
N LEU A 157 -19.27 14.24 -1.65
CA LEU A 157 -19.09 14.09 -3.09
C LEU A 157 -19.54 15.36 -3.84
N HIS A 158 -20.68 15.94 -3.48
CA HIS A 158 -21.15 17.20 -4.05
C HIS A 158 -20.18 18.35 -3.79
N ARG A 159 -19.66 18.47 -2.56
CA ARG A 159 -18.65 19.49 -2.22
C ARG A 159 -17.35 19.29 -3.00
N PHE A 160 -16.90 18.05 -3.15
CA PHE A 160 -15.74 17.71 -3.95
C PHE A 160 -15.94 18.07 -5.43
N ILE A 161 -17.04 17.63 -6.04
CA ILE A 161 -17.36 17.93 -7.44
C ILE A 161 -17.45 19.44 -7.66
N ALA A 162 -18.09 20.17 -6.74
CA ALA A 162 -18.20 21.62 -6.83
C ALA A 162 -16.85 22.33 -6.77
N ARG A 163 -15.84 21.79 -6.08
CA ARG A 163 -14.50 22.39 -5.96
C ARG A 163 -13.45 21.88 -6.93
N ARG A 164 -13.60 20.65 -7.43
CA ARG A 164 -12.57 19.96 -8.25
C ARG A 164 -13.04 19.60 -9.65
N GLY A 165 -14.34 19.68 -9.90
CA GLY A 165 -14.98 19.22 -11.14
C GLY A 165 -15.47 17.79 -11.02
N LYS A 166 -16.32 17.40 -11.96
CA LYS A 166 -16.95 16.08 -11.99
C LYS A 166 -15.94 15.01 -12.43
N PRO A 167 -15.70 13.94 -11.66
CA PRO A 167 -14.86 12.83 -12.07
C PRO A 167 -15.57 11.97 -13.12
N VAL A 168 -14.80 11.28 -13.95
CA VAL A 168 -15.32 10.23 -14.84
C VAL A 168 -15.34 8.89 -14.12
N ASP A 169 -14.28 8.58 -13.38
CA ASP A 169 -14.12 7.30 -12.68
C ASP A 169 -13.83 7.52 -11.18
N ILE A 170 -14.66 6.93 -10.32
CA ILE A 170 -14.45 6.88 -8.87
C ILE A 170 -14.16 5.44 -8.45
N PHE A 171 -13.03 5.24 -7.77
CA PHE A 171 -12.61 3.94 -7.23
C PHE A 171 -12.76 3.94 -5.70
N SER A 172 -13.46 2.96 -5.14
CA SER A 172 -13.61 2.79 -3.69
C SER A 172 -13.46 1.34 -3.27
N ASP A 173 -13.36 1.10 -1.96
CA ASP A 173 -13.59 -0.24 -1.41
C ASP A 173 -15.08 -0.60 -1.40
N ASN A 174 -15.41 -1.83 -1.00
CA ASN A 174 -16.79 -2.32 -0.86
C ASN A 174 -17.50 -1.77 0.39
N GLY A 175 -17.13 -0.58 0.87
CA GLY A 175 -17.80 0.08 1.99
C GLY A 175 -19.29 0.28 1.71
N THR A 176 -20.15 -0.12 2.66
CA THR A 176 -21.62 -0.09 2.50
C THR A 176 -22.14 1.32 2.21
N SER A 177 -21.48 2.35 2.73
CA SER A 177 -21.79 3.77 2.50
C SER A 177 -21.58 4.18 1.04
N PHE A 178 -20.48 3.72 0.43
CA PHE A 178 -20.16 4.00 -0.97
C PHE A 178 -21.09 3.24 -1.92
N VAL A 179 -21.34 1.96 -1.63
CA VAL A 179 -22.29 1.15 -2.41
C VAL A 179 -23.70 1.73 -2.33
N GLY A 180 -24.14 2.11 -1.14
CA GLY A 180 -25.44 2.73 -0.91
C GLY A 180 -25.60 4.05 -1.67
N ALA A 181 -24.60 4.93 -1.60
CA ALA A 181 -24.62 6.20 -2.32
C ALA A 181 -24.60 6.03 -3.84
N CYS A 182 -23.82 5.08 -4.37
CA CYS A 182 -23.81 4.75 -5.79
C CYS A 182 -25.19 4.30 -6.28
N ASN A 183 -25.88 3.47 -5.49
CA ASN A 183 -27.24 3.02 -5.81
C ASN A 183 -28.24 4.19 -5.80
N GLU A 184 -28.12 5.11 -4.85
CA GLU A 184 -28.96 6.31 -4.76
C GLU A 184 -28.75 7.25 -5.96
N LEU A 185 -27.49 7.52 -6.32
CA LEU A 185 -27.13 8.32 -7.49
C LEU A 185 -27.63 7.66 -8.80
N SER A 186 -27.50 6.34 -8.90
CA SER A 186 -27.98 5.58 -10.06
C SER A 186 -29.50 5.63 -10.19
N LYS A 187 -30.24 5.59 -9.07
CA LYS A 187 -31.70 5.76 -9.08
C LYS A 187 -32.11 7.16 -9.54
N PHE A 188 -31.44 8.20 -9.03
CA PHE A 188 -31.69 9.60 -9.41
C PHE A 188 -31.44 9.87 -10.91
N LEU A 189 -30.36 9.30 -11.46
CA LEU A 189 -30.06 9.42 -12.89
C LEU A 189 -31.10 8.68 -13.75
N LYS A 190 -31.59 7.53 -13.30
CA LYS A 190 -32.65 6.77 -13.98
C LYS A 190 -34.02 7.46 -13.94
N SER A 191 -34.36 8.15 -12.84
CA SER A 191 -35.64 8.88 -12.73
C SER A 191 -35.66 10.16 -13.56
N THR A 192 -34.50 10.75 -13.84
CA THR A 192 -34.38 12.02 -14.59
C THR A 192 -34.23 11.81 -16.12
N SER A 193 -33.90 10.59 -16.55
CA SER A 193 -33.58 10.27 -17.96
C SER A 193 -34.79 9.86 -18.82
N SER A 194 -36.01 9.86 -18.28
CA SER A 194 -37.21 9.59 -19.10
C SER A 194 -37.58 10.71 -20.07
N SER A 195 -36.95 11.89 -19.98
CA SER A 195 -37.29 13.06 -20.81
C SER A 195 -36.12 13.80 -21.46
N LEU A 196 -34.86 13.42 -21.20
CA LEU A 196 -33.69 14.05 -21.80
C LEU A 196 -32.68 12.99 -22.24
N SER A 197 -32.63 12.79 -23.57
CA SER A 197 -31.63 12.14 -24.44
C SER A 197 -30.58 11.17 -23.84
N GLU A 198 -30.29 10.13 -24.61
CA GLU A 198 -29.23 9.12 -24.39
C GLU A 198 -27.82 9.68 -24.06
N ASP A 199 -27.59 10.98 -24.25
CA ASP A 199 -26.36 11.67 -23.88
C ASP A 199 -26.25 11.97 -22.36
N ALA A 200 -27.36 12.14 -21.63
CA ALA A 200 -27.33 12.34 -20.18
C ALA A 200 -26.85 11.06 -19.43
N ALA A 201 -27.06 9.88 -20.04
CA ALA A 201 -26.53 8.61 -19.54
C ALA A 201 -25.00 8.47 -19.77
N LYS A 202 -24.43 9.17 -20.78
CA LYS A 202 -22.98 9.21 -21.03
C LYS A 202 -22.23 10.12 -20.05
N ASP A 203 -22.93 11.04 -19.40
CA ASP A 203 -22.39 11.93 -18.38
C ASP A 203 -22.32 11.28 -16.98
N GLY A 204 -22.69 10.00 -16.80
CA GLY A 204 -22.64 9.34 -15.49
C GLY A 204 -21.21 9.14 -14.95
N ILE A 205 -21.02 9.35 -13.64
CA ILE A 205 -19.79 8.95 -12.94
C ILE A 205 -19.74 7.42 -12.88
N ARG A 206 -18.64 6.81 -13.33
CA ARG A 206 -18.43 5.35 -13.23
C ARG A 206 -17.82 4.99 -11.89
N PHE A 207 -18.55 4.20 -11.11
CA PHE A 207 -18.06 3.69 -9.82
C PHE A 207 -17.43 2.31 -9.99
N HIS A 208 -16.20 2.17 -9.50
CA HIS A 208 -15.42 0.95 -9.52
C HIS A 208 -15.16 0.48 -8.10
N PHE A 209 -15.80 -0.63 -7.71
CA PHE A 209 -15.63 -1.22 -6.39
C PHE A 209 -14.51 -2.26 -6.41
N ILE A 210 -13.44 -1.96 -5.68
CA ILE A 210 -12.24 -2.78 -5.71
C ILE A 210 -12.39 -3.94 -4.70
N PRO A 211 -12.01 -5.18 -5.08
CA PRO A 211 -12.02 -6.30 -4.16
C PRO A 211 -11.16 -6.03 -2.92
N ALA A 212 -11.62 -6.50 -1.76
CA ALA A 212 -10.90 -6.35 -0.51
C ALA A 212 -9.43 -6.82 -0.64
N TYR A 213 -8.49 -6.02 -0.11
CA TYR A 213 -7.04 -6.30 -0.09
C TYR A 213 -6.32 -6.34 -1.45
N THR A 214 -6.68 -5.46 -2.40
CA THR A 214 -5.93 -5.31 -3.67
C THR A 214 -4.77 -4.32 -3.52
N PRO A 215 -3.49 -4.75 -3.49
CA PRO A 215 -2.35 -3.88 -3.11
C PRO A 215 -2.05 -2.72 -4.08
N HIS A 216 -2.49 -2.84 -5.35
CA HIS A 216 -2.17 -1.88 -6.42
C HIS A 216 -2.94 -0.56 -6.33
N PHE A 217 -4.23 -0.65 -6.05
CA PHE A 217 -5.07 0.52 -5.73
C PHE A 217 -4.85 0.93 -4.27
N GLY A 218 -4.69 -0.07 -3.39
CA GLY A 218 -4.25 -0.03 -1.99
C GLY A 218 -3.25 1.06 -1.63
N GLY A 219 -2.07 1.01 -2.24
CA GLY A 219 -0.93 1.78 -1.75
C GLY A 219 -1.06 3.30 -1.88
N LEU A 220 -1.87 3.82 -2.82
CA LEU A 220 -1.99 5.27 -3.02
C LEU A 220 -2.94 5.90 -2.00
N TRP A 221 -4.09 5.27 -1.76
CA TRP A 221 -5.01 5.73 -0.71
C TRP A 221 -4.42 5.52 0.68
N GLU A 222 -3.73 4.40 0.92
CA GLU A 222 -3.11 4.12 2.22
C GLU A 222 -2.03 5.17 2.54
N ALA A 223 -1.26 5.58 1.53
CA ALA A 223 -0.28 6.65 1.66
C ALA A 223 -0.96 8.01 1.93
N GLY A 224 -2.04 8.35 1.23
CA GLY A 224 -2.80 9.58 1.45
C GLY A 224 -3.42 9.65 2.84
N VAL A 225 -4.07 8.57 3.29
CA VAL A 225 -4.63 8.42 4.65
C VAL A 225 -3.52 8.55 5.69
N LYS A 226 -2.40 7.85 5.50
CA LYS A 226 -1.27 7.88 6.43
C LYS A 226 -0.67 9.29 6.55
N SER A 227 -0.44 9.98 5.44
CA SER A 227 0.08 11.35 5.45
C SER A 227 -0.90 12.32 6.09
N THR A 228 -2.19 12.19 5.82
CA THR A 228 -3.24 13.01 6.45
C THR A 228 -3.26 12.81 7.97
N LYS A 229 -3.28 11.55 8.44
CA LYS A 229 -3.23 11.22 9.89
C LYS A 229 -1.95 11.72 10.55
N TYR A 230 -0.81 11.64 9.84
CA TYR A 230 0.47 12.13 10.35
C TYR A 230 0.45 13.63 10.64
N HIS A 231 -0.05 14.46 9.71
CA HIS A 231 -0.19 15.90 9.95
C HIS A 231 -1.26 16.18 11.00
N LEU A 232 -2.40 15.50 10.92
CA LEU A 232 -3.51 15.72 11.84
C LEU A 232 -3.12 15.45 13.30
N ASN A 233 -2.44 14.34 13.59
CA ASN A 233 -2.01 14.01 14.96
C ASN A 233 -1.05 15.06 15.56
N ARG A 234 -0.26 15.74 14.71
CA ARG A 234 0.67 16.78 15.15
C ARG A 234 0.00 18.14 15.32
N VAL A 235 -0.98 18.45 14.47
CA VAL A 235 -1.76 19.70 14.55
C VAL A 235 -2.72 19.65 15.73
N LEU A 236 -3.34 18.49 15.99
CA LEU A 236 -4.31 18.32 17.09
C LEU A 236 -3.64 18.14 18.45
N GLY A 237 -2.55 17.38 18.55
CA GLY A 237 -1.96 17.05 19.85
C GLY A 237 -2.99 16.44 20.80
N ASN A 238 -3.22 17.09 21.96
CA ASN A 238 -4.27 16.73 22.94
C ASN A 238 -5.53 17.62 22.86
N CYS A 239 -5.60 18.53 21.89
CA CYS A 239 -6.68 19.50 21.77
C CYS A 239 -7.87 18.90 21.00
N ASN A 240 -9.08 19.10 21.53
CA ASN A 240 -10.32 18.73 20.86
C ASN A 240 -10.88 19.94 20.13
N LEU A 241 -10.87 19.91 18.80
CA LEU A 241 -11.41 20.97 17.96
C LEU A 241 -12.91 20.77 17.71
N THR A 242 -13.64 21.87 17.54
CA THR A 242 -15.00 21.86 16.99
C THR A 242 -15.01 21.55 15.50
N PHE A 243 -16.19 21.32 14.93
CA PHE A 243 -16.33 20.88 13.54
C PHE A 243 -15.71 21.90 12.55
N GLU A 244 -15.99 23.19 12.71
CA GLU A 244 -15.46 24.26 11.86
C GLU A 244 -13.95 24.45 12.01
N GLU A 245 -13.43 24.36 13.24
CA GLU A 245 -12.00 24.44 13.53
C GLU A 245 -11.25 23.26 12.91
N LEU A 246 -11.80 22.05 13.03
CA LEU A 246 -11.24 20.84 12.43
C LEU A 246 -11.30 20.88 10.91
N TYR A 247 -12.40 21.35 10.35
CA TYR A 247 -12.55 21.55 8.91
C TYR A 247 -11.49 22.53 8.37
N THR A 248 -11.28 23.65 9.06
CA THR A 248 -10.26 24.64 8.72
C THR A 248 -8.83 24.07 8.86
N ALA A 249 -8.58 23.23 9.86
CA ALA A 249 -7.30 22.54 9.98
C ALA A 249 -7.07 21.58 8.81
N LEU A 250 -8.12 20.87 8.36
CA LEU A 250 -8.03 19.96 7.22
C LEU A 250 -7.77 20.67 5.89
N THR A 251 -8.37 21.84 5.66
CA THR A 251 -8.08 22.62 4.43
C THR A 251 -6.62 23.09 4.39
N LYS A 252 -6.04 23.47 5.54
CA LYS A 252 -4.61 23.80 5.65
C LYS A 252 -3.73 22.57 5.42
N ILE A 253 -4.10 21.41 5.98
CA ILE A 253 -3.38 20.15 5.75
C ILE A 253 -3.45 19.74 4.27
N GLU A 254 -4.60 19.89 3.62
CA GLU A 254 -4.77 19.65 2.19
C GLU A 254 -3.80 20.51 1.36
N ALA A 255 -3.69 21.80 1.68
CA ALA A 255 -2.76 22.70 1.01
C ALA A 255 -1.30 22.22 1.17
N VAL A 256 -0.88 21.90 2.40
CA VAL A 256 0.48 21.37 2.68
C VAL A 256 0.75 20.08 1.91
N LEU A 257 -0.20 19.14 1.93
CA LEU A 257 -0.07 17.88 1.21
C LEU A 257 0.06 18.13 -0.29
N ASN A 258 -0.68 19.07 -0.86
CA ASN A 258 -0.62 19.36 -2.29
C ASN A 258 0.60 20.18 -2.70
N SER A 259 1.35 20.79 -1.77
CA SER A 259 2.62 21.47 -2.05
C SER A 259 3.85 20.54 -2.05
N ARG A 260 3.64 19.22 -1.89
CA ARG A 260 4.75 18.26 -1.87
C ARG A 260 5.34 18.03 -3.27
N PRO A 261 6.67 17.87 -3.41
CA PRO A 261 7.29 17.49 -4.68
C PRO A 261 6.76 16.14 -5.21
N LEU A 262 6.42 16.08 -6.49
CA LEU A 262 6.12 14.85 -7.22
C LEU A 262 7.38 14.12 -7.66
N THR A 263 8.44 14.89 -7.95
CA THR A 263 9.77 14.45 -8.37
C THR A 263 10.82 14.84 -7.31
N PRO A 264 11.97 14.16 -7.24
CA PRO A 264 13.12 14.62 -6.47
C PRO A 264 13.51 16.03 -6.91
N LEU A 265 13.98 16.83 -5.95
CA LEU A 265 14.51 18.16 -6.23
C LEU A 265 15.69 18.04 -7.21
N SER A 266 15.64 18.82 -8.30
CA SER A 266 16.72 18.91 -9.26
C SER A 266 18.00 19.36 -8.56
N SER A 267 19.15 18.79 -8.96
CA SER A 267 20.48 19.22 -8.52
C SER A 267 21.00 20.43 -9.32
N ASP A 268 20.23 20.91 -10.31
CA ASP A 268 20.59 22.05 -11.14
C ASP A 268 20.31 23.38 -10.40
N PRO A 269 21.31 24.23 -10.18
CA PRO A 269 21.15 25.54 -9.53
C PRO A 269 20.24 26.53 -10.29
N ALA A 270 19.84 26.25 -11.53
CA ALA A 270 18.91 27.06 -12.31
C ALA A 270 17.43 26.60 -12.22
N ASP A 271 17.14 25.44 -11.62
CA ASP A 271 15.79 24.88 -11.53
C ASP A 271 15.18 25.12 -10.14
N TYR A 272 14.49 26.24 -9.98
CA TYR A 272 14.14 26.80 -8.67
C TYR A 272 12.92 26.18 -7.97
N SER A 273 12.15 25.27 -8.59
CA SER A 273 10.98 24.69 -7.91
C SER A 273 10.56 23.31 -8.43
N PRO A 274 10.34 22.31 -7.56
CA PRO A 274 9.86 20.99 -7.97
C PRO A 274 8.39 21.04 -8.42
N LEU A 275 7.99 20.15 -9.32
CA LEU A 275 6.59 19.99 -9.72
C LEU A 275 5.77 19.44 -8.54
N THR A 276 4.68 20.12 -8.15
CA THR A 276 3.81 19.70 -7.04
C THR A 276 2.40 19.39 -7.53
N PRO A 277 1.59 18.58 -6.80
CA PRO A 277 0.17 18.41 -7.12
C PRO A 277 -0.59 19.74 -7.18
N GLY A 278 -0.21 20.73 -6.35
CA GLY A 278 -0.81 22.05 -6.26
C GLY A 278 -0.71 22.84 -7.58
N HIS A 279 0.37 22.68 -8.33
CA HIS A 279 0.53 23.31 -9.66
C HIS A 279 -0.59 22.90 -10.63
N PHE A 280 -1.13 21.68 -10.48
CA PHE A 280 -2.25 21.20 -11.31
C PHE A 280 -3.61 21.69 -10.81
N LEU A 281 -3.75 22.04 -9.53
CA LEU A 281 -5.04 22.40 -8.92
C LEU A 281 -5.42 23.87 -9.09
N VAL A 282 -4.44 24.77 -9.13
CA VAL A 282 -4.66 26.23 -9.15
C VAL A 282 -4.83 26.77 -10.59
N GLY A 283 -4.45 25.99 -11.61
CA GLY A 283 -4.33 26.45 -13.00
C GLY A 283 -5.60 26.46 -13.88
N ARG A 284 -6.85 26.46 -13.36
CA ARG A 284 -8.07 26.63 -14.19
C ARG A 284 -9.35 27.06 -13.42
N PRO A 285 -10.35 27.65 -14.12
CA PRO A 285 -11.75 27.69 -13.67
C PRO A 285 -12.44 26.31 -13.80
N LEU A 286 -13.34 26.01 -12.87
CA LEU A 286 -14.08 24.74 -12.71
C LEU A 286 -15.00 24.36 -13.88
N THR A 287 -15.29 25.31 -14.78
CA THR A 287 -16.29 25.21 -15.85
C THR A 287 -15.68 25.09 -17.26
N SER A 288 -14.37 24.88 -17.38
CA SER A 288 -13.69 24.85 -18.69
C SER A 288 -13.96 23.56 -19.50
N LEU A 289 -14.44 23.72 -20.74
CA LEU A 289 -14.66 22.67 -21.74
C LEU A 289 -13.34 22.17 -22.35
N ARG A 290 -13.34 20.96 -22.95
CA ARG A 290 -12.20 20.41 -23.70
C ARG A 290 -11.80 21.34 -24.85
N GLN A 291 -10.49 21.55 -25.02
CA GLN A 291 -9.93 22.43 -26.05
C GLN A 291 -8.84 21.74 -26.88
N PRO A 292 -8.62 22.17 -28.13
CA PRO A 292 -7.63 21.60 -29.04
C PRO A 292 -6.18 21.82 -28.57
N ASP A 293 -5.27 20.98 -29.08
CA ASP A 293 -3.85 21.04 -28.76
C ASP A 293 -3.15 22.22 -29.46
N PHE A 294 -2.36 22.98 -28.71
CA PHE A 294 -1.64 24.18 -29.16
C PHE A 294 -0.13 24.05 -28.91
N SER A 295 0.37 22.87 -28.51
CA SER A 295 1.79 22.65 -28.22
C SER A 295 2.72 23.03 -29.38
N ASP A 296 2.27 22.85 -30.63
CA ASP A 296 3.08 23.10 -31.85
C ASP A 296 2.78 24.45 -32.53
N CYS A 297 1.89 25.27 -31.97
CA CYS A 297 1.54 26.58 -32.53
C CYS A 297 2.54 27.66 -32.10
N SER A 298 2.99 28.53 -33.00
CA SER A 298 3.88 29.63 -32.61
C SER A 298 3.15 30.63 -31.69
N ALA A 299 3.78 31.01 -30.58
CA ALA A 299 3.20 31.88 -29.54
C ALA A 299 2.70 33.24 -30.07
N ASN A 300 3.20 33.66 -31.24
CA ASN A 300 2.83 34.90 -31.92
C ASN A 300 1.51 34.80 -32.71
N ARG A 301 0.93 33.59 -32.87
CA ARG A 301 -0.36 33.35 -33.54
C ARG A 301 -1.50 33.00 -32.59
N LEU A 302 -1.22 32.98 -31.28
CA LEU A 302 -2.19 32.56 -30.26
C LEU A 302 -2.83 33.77 -29.59
N SER A 303 -4.15 33.72 -29.43
CA SER A 303 -4.85 34.66 -28.56
C SER A 303 -4.33 34.54 -27.11
N ARG A 304 -4.52 35.58 -26.29
CA ARG A 304 -4.04 35.60 -24.90
C ARG A 304 -4.50 34.38 -24.09
N PHE A 305 -5.70 33.89 -24.40
CA PHE A 305 -6.29 32.69 -23.79
C PHE A 305 -5.66 31.39 -24.35
N GLN A 306 -5.43 31.29 -25.66
CA GLN A 306 -4.73 30.15 -26.27
C GLN A 306 -3.26 30.04 -25.83
N ARG A 307 -2.62 31.16 -25.49
CA ARG A 307 -1.26 31.20 -24.93
C ARG A 307 -1.19 30.66 -23.49
N ILE A 308 -2.21 30.93 -22.67
CA ILE A 308 -2.36 30.33 -21.33
C ILE A 308 -2.54 28.81 -21.45
N GLU A 309 -3.30 28.38 -22.46
CA GLU A 309 -3.55 26.96 -22.74
C GLU A 309 -2.31 26.22 -23.27
N GLN A 310 -1.49 26.87 -24.11
CA GLN A 310 -0.20 26.34 -24.53
C GLN A 310 0.76 26.17 -23.34
N LEU A 311 0.83 27.16 -22.44
CA LEU A 311 1.63 27.04 -21.21
C LEU A 311 1.17 25.85 -20.37
N ARG A 312 -0.14 25.62 -20.27
CA ARG A 312 -0.73 24.45 -19.60
C ARG A 312 -0.33 23.13 -20.26
N GLN A 313 -0.38 23.04 -21.58
CA GLN A 313 0.03 21.84 -22.33
C GLN A 313 1.54 21.57 -22.18
N HIS A 314 2.36 22.62 -22.18
CA HIS A 314 3.79 22.53 -21.85
C HIS A 314 4.04 21.97 -20.43
N PHE A 315 3.24 22.37 -19.44
CA PHE A 315 3.28 21.77 -18.09
C PHE A 315 2.95 20.26 -18.10
N TRP A 316 1.95 19.83 -18.88
CA TRP A 316 1.63 18.40 -19.04
C TRP A 316 2.71 17.63 -19.79
N HIS A 317 3.38 18.25 -20.76
CA HIS A 317 4.53 17.68 -21.44
C HIS A 317 5.72 17.46 -20.48
N ARG A 318 6.03 18.45 -19.62
CA ARG A 318 7.03 18.29 -18.54
C ARG A 318 6.66 17.15 -17.58
N TRP A 319 5.40 17.09 -17.13
CA TRP A 319 4.92 15.95 -16.32
C TRP A 319 5.15 14.62 -17.04
N SER A 320 4.77 14.50 -18.31
CA SER A 320 4.94 13.26 -19.07
C SER A 320 6.40 12.85 -19.19
N LYS A 321 7.33 13.80 -19.34
CA LYS A 321 8.75 13.52 -19.52
C LYS A 321 9.46 13.22 -18.21
N GLU A 322 9.21 14.02 -17.17
CA GLU A 322 9.92 13.96 -15.89
C GLU A 322 9.28 12.93 -14.94
N TYR A 323 7.94 12.95 -14.80
CA TYR A 323 7.25 12.13 -13.80
C TYR A 323 6.99 10.69 -14.28
N ILE A 324 6.63 10.46 -15.55
CA ILE A 324 6.40 9.09 -16.05
C ILE A 324 7.71 8.30 -16.09
N ALA A 325 8.84 8.95 -16.43
CA ALA A 325 10.16 8.32 -16.41
C ALA A 325 10.51 7.81 -15.01
N GLU A 326 10.12 8.52 -13.95
CA GLU A 326 10.31 8.06 -12.57
C GLU A 326 9.34 6.95 -12.16
N LEU A 327 8.10 6.95 -12.65
CA LEU A 327 7.13 5.88 -12.40
C LEU A 327 7.57 4.53 -13.01
N GLN A 328 8.48 4.54 -13.99
CA GLN A 328 9.09 3.33 -14.56
C GLN A 328 10.02 2.63 -13.57
N LEU A 329 10.58 3.34 -12.59
CA LEU A 329 11.48 2.78 -11.58
C LEU A 329 10.71 1.97 -10.52
N ARG A 330 10.90 0.65 -10.52
CA ARG A 330 10.40 -0.24 -9.46
C ARG A 330 11.19 -0.02 -8.15
N THR A 331 10.61 0.76 -7.24
CA THR A 331 11.23 1.12 -5.96
C THR A 331 11.32 -0.07 -4.97
N LYS A 332 10.42 -1.06 -5.06
CA LYS A 332 10.36 -2.25 -4.19
C LYS A 332 9.99 -3.51 -4.97
N TRP A 333 10.39 -4.67 -4.44
CA TRP A 333 10.06 -6.02 -4.97
C TRP A 333 10.51 -6.24 -6.43
N ARG A 334 11.82 -6.11 -6.65
CA ARG A 334 12.46 -6.20 -7.97
C ARG A 334 12.64 -7.63 -8.49
N SER A 335 12.55 -8.65 -7.63
CA SER A 335 12.69 -10.06 -8.01
C SER A 335 11.58 -10.91 -7.38
N SER A 336 10.95 -11.78 -8.19
CA SER A 336 10.03 -12.81 -7.72
C SER A 336 10.87 -13.97 -7.20
N LYS A 337 11.05 -14.09 -5.89
CA LYS A 337 11.89 -15.18 -5.34
C LYS A 337 11.13 -16.45 -4.97
N ASP A 338 9.80 -16.46 -4.91
CA ASP A 338 9.03 -17.65 -4.54
C ASP A 338 7.62 -17.60 -5.15
N ALA A 339 7.42 -18.21 -6.32
CA ALA A 339 6.07 -18.40 -6.87
C ALA A 339 5.32 -19.44 -6.03
N LEU A 340 4.24 -19.02 -5.36
CA LEU A 340 3.39 -19.92 -4.58
C LEU A 340 2.67 -20.90 -5.52
N ARG A 341 2.79 -22.20 -5.23
CA ARG A 341 2.14 -23.28 -5.99
C ARG A 341 0.82 -23.68 -5.34
N VAL A 342 -0.11 -24.20 -6.16
CA VAL A 342 -1.31 -24.88 -5.66
C VAL A 342 -0.88 -26.00 -4.70
N ASN A 343 -1.69 -26.25 -3.67
CA ASN A 343 -1.43 -27.18 -2.56
C ASN A 343 -0.34 -26.80 -1.55
N THR A 344 0.31 -25.64 -1.67
CA THR A 344 1.26 -25.17 -0.64
C THR A 344 0.53 -24.88 0.68
N LEU A 345 1.08 -25.38 1.80
CA LEU A 345 0.60 -25.06 3.15
C LEU A 345 1.12 -23.68 3.57
N VAL A 346 0.19 -22.80 3.97
CA VAL A 346 0.48 -21.41 4.28
C VAL A 346 -0.19 -20.98 5.59
N VAL A 347 0.37 -19.94 6.19
CA VAL A 347 -0.25 -19.23 7.32
C VAL A 347 -0.69 -17.86 6.83
N ILE A 348 -1.91 -17.47 7.18
CA ILE A 348 -2.52 -16.19 6.81
C ILE A 348 -2.19 -15.16 7.89
N LYS A 349 -1.45 -14.12 7.52
CA LYS A 349 -1.07 -13.06 8.45
C LYS A 349 -2.28 -12.17 8.77
N GLU A 350 -2.71 -12.19 10.03
CA GLU A 350 -3.80 -11.37 10.56
C GLU A 350 -3.23 -10.33 11.54
N ASP A 351 -3.55 -9.04 11.33
CA ASP A 351 -2.92 -7.94 12.08
C ASP A 351 -3.35 -7.90 13.57
N ASN A 352 -4.52 -8.45 13.88
CA ASN A 352 -5.10 -8.41 15.22
C ASN A 352 -4.74 -9.62 16.10
N LEU A 353 -3.96 -10.56 15.57
CA LEU A 353 -3.60 -11.81 16.27
C LEU A 353 -2.09 -12.00 16.36
N PRO A 354 -1.57 -12.56 17.47
CA PRO A 354 -0.17 -12.92 17.56
C PRO A 354 0.17 -14.03 16.53
N PRO A 355 1.43 -14.12 16.05
CA PRO A 355 1.82 -15.03 14.96
C PRO A 355 1.47 -16.50 15.13
N LEU A 356 1.33 -16.98 16.37
CA LEU A 356 0.96 -18.36 16.69
C LEU A 356 -0.55 -18.64 16.57
N LYS A 357 -1.39 -17.59 16.56
CA LYS A 357 -2.84 -17.68 16.39
C LYS A 357 -3.30 -17.43 14.94
N TRP A 358 -2.37 -17.17 14.03
CA TRP A 358 -2.70 -16.97 12.61
C TRP A 358 -3.27 -18.24 11.98
N SER A 359 -4.32 -18.04 11.18
CA SER A 359 -5.06 -19.12 10.53
C SER A 359 -4.18 -19.90 9.55
N LEU A 360 -4.24 -21.23 9.63
CA LEU A 360 -3.61 -22.15 8.68
C LEU A 360 -4.53 -22.37 7.48
N GLY A 361 -3.93 -22.49 6.30
CA GLY A 361 -4.69 -22.85 5.11
C GLY A 361 -3.83 -23.43 4.00
N ARG A 362 -4.50 -23.98 2.99
CA ARG A 362 -3.86 -24.57 1.80
C ARG A 362 -4.29 -23.82 0.56
N ILE A 363 -3.36 -23.50 -0.32
CA ILE A 363 -3.65 -22.81 -1.59
C ILE A 363 -4.44 -23.72 -2.51
N VAL A 364 -5.62 -23.28 -2.95
CA VAL A 364 -6.51 -24.00 -3.87
C VAL A 364 -6.34 -23.47 -5.30
N ALA A 365 -6.33 -22.15 -5.47
CA ALA A 365 -6.20 -21.52 -6.77
C ALA A 365 -5.32 -20.28 -6.66
N VAL A 366 -4.65 -19.96 -7.77
CA VAL A 366 -3.75 -18.81 -7.88
C VAL A 366 -4.16 -18.04 -9.12
N TYR A 367 -4.37 -16.73 -8.99
CA TYR A 367 -4.84 -15.89 -10.10
C TYR A 367 -3.71 -15.00 -10.60
N PRO A 368 -3.19 -15.26 -11.82
CA PRO A 368 -2.23 -14.37 -12.47
C PRO A 368 -2.90 -13.05 -12.87
N GLY A 369 -2.17 -11.94 -12.72
CA GLY A 369 -2.58 -10.66 -13.29
C GLY A 369 -2.39 -10.62 -14.81
N LYS A 370 -2.71 -9.48 -15.44
CA LYS A 370 -2.49 -9.25 -16.90
C LYS A 370 -1.04 -9.43 -17.33
N ASP A 371 -0.09 -9.36 -16.39
CA ASP A 371 1.34 -9.54 -16.60
C ASP A 371 1.83 -10.99 -16.33
N GLY A 372 0.91 -11.94 -16.18
CA GLY A 372 1.21 -13.36 -15.93
C GLY A 372 1.69 -13.65 -14.49
N ILE A 373 1.85 -12.63 -13.64
CA ILE A 373 2.36 -12.79 -12.28
C ILE A 373 1.19 -12.89 -11.30
N ALA A 374 1.16 -14.01 -10.58
CA ALA A 374 0.21 -14.25 -9.50
C ALA A 374 0.45 -13.34 -8.29
N ARG A 375 -0.60 -12.66 -7.85
CA ARG A 375 -0.57 -11.80 -6.65
C ARG A 375 -1.67 -12.09 -5.65
N VAL A 376 -2.65 -12.90 -6.05
CA VAL A 376 -3.83 -13.28 -5.25
C VAL A 376 -4.00 -14.79 -5.33
N ALA A 377 -4.33 -15.41 -4.20
CA ALA A 377 -4.64 -16.83 -4.11
C ALA A 377 -5.90 -17.07 -3.27
N ASP A 378 -6.64 -18.12 -3.63
CA ASP A 378 -7.71 -18.68 -2.81
C ASP A 378 -7.12 -19.73 -1.87
N ILE A 379 -7.41 -19.60 -0.58
CA ILE A 379 -6.85 -20.40 0.49
C ILE A 379 -8.00 -21.10 1.21
N LYS A 380 -7.97 -22.43 1.27
CA LYS A 380 -8.89 -23.23 2.08
C LYS A 380 -8.40 -23.24 3.53
N THR A 381 -9.18 -22.65 4.43
CA THR A 381 -9.01 -22.72 5.89
C THR A 381 -10.00 -23.72 6.49
N SER A 382 -9.99 -23.91 7.81
CA SER A 382 -10.97 -24.73 8.53
C SER A 382 -12.40 -24.20 8.45
N THR A 383 -12.56 -22.89 8.23
CA THR A 383 -13.85 -22.19 8.22
C THR A 383 -14.41 -21.92 6.83
N GLY A 384 -13.62 -22.11 5.77
CA GLY A 384 -14.06 -21.89 4.39
C GLY A 384 -12.92 -21.56 3.44
N VAL A 385 -13.26 -21.05 2.25
CA VAL A 385 -12.26 -20.57 1.26
C VAL A 385 -12.17 -19.05 1.35
N VAL A 386 -10.97 -18.53 1.57
CA VAL A 386 -10.71 -17.08 1.66
C VAL A 386 -9.70 -16.64 0.60
N ARG A 387 -10.02 -15.54 -0.09
CA ARG A 387 -9.13 -14.90 -1.06
C ARG A 387 -8.18 -13.94 -0.37
N ARG A 388 -6.86 -14.08 -0.58
CA ARG A 388 -5.84 -13.22 0.03
C ARG A 388 -4.72 -12.87 -0.95
N ALA A 389 -4.15 -11.69 -0.77
CA ALA A 389 -2.98 -11.23 -1.51
C ALA A 389 -1.69 -11.87 -0.95
N PHE A 390 -0.69 -12.09 -1.80
CA PHE A 390 0.57 -12.78 -1.44
C PHE A 390 1.32 -12.12 -0.28
N ASN A 391 1.19 -10.79 -0.13
CA ASN A 391 1.76 -10.01 0.97
C ASN A 391 1.15 -10.33 2.36
N ARG A 392 0.12 -11.18 2.42
CA ARG A 392 -0.50 -11.70 3.64
C ARG A 392 -0.29 -13.21 3.80
N ILE A 393 0.45 -13.85 2.90
CA ILE A 393 0.64 -15.30 2.87
C ILE A 393 2.07 -15.65 3.26
N CYS A 394 2.20 -16.45 4.31
CA CYS A 394 3.49 -16.97 4.81
C CYS A 394 3.60 -18.47 4.48
N PRO A 395 4.41 -18.89 3.49
CA PRO A 395 4.60 -20.30 3.19
C PRO A 395 5.39 -21.01 4.28
N LEU A 396 4.90 -22.18 4.69
CA LEU A 396 5.55 -23.05 5.65
C LEU A 396 6.49 -24.04 4.92
N PRO A 397 7.65 -24.38 5.52
CA PRO A 397 8.64 -25.27 4.91
C PRO A 397 8.27 -26.75 5.10
N VAL A 398 7.02 -27.12 4.76
CA VAL A 398 6.56 -28.50 4.85
C VAL A 398 6.62 -29.10 3.45
N SER A 399 7.49 -30.08 3.23
CA SER A 399 7.43 -30.93 2.04
C SER A 399 6.13 -31.72 2.09
N SER A 400 5.37 -31.67 1.00
CA SER A 400 4.32 -32.66 0.74
C SER A 400 5.03 -33.93 0.31
N ASP A 401 5.40 -34.74 1.30
CA ASP A 401 5.65 -36.16 1.10
C ASP A 401 4.30 -36.90 1.06
#